data_AF-A0A392MU36-F1
#
_entry.id   AF-A0A392MU36-F1
#
_cell.length_a   1.000
_cell.length_b   1.000
_cell.length_c   1.000
_cell.angle_alpha   90.00
_cell.angle_beta   90.00
_cell.angle_gamma   90.00
#
_symmetry.space_group_name_H-M   'P 1'
#
loop_
_entity.id
_entity.type
_entity.pdbx_description
1 polymer ?
#
loop_
_entity_poly.entity_id
_entity_poly.type
_entity_poly.pdbx_seq_one_letter_code
_entity_poly.pdbx_strand_id
1 'polypeptide(L)'
;ISARWDPTEACRPIMDEAPVFHPTIEEFEDTLSYIAKIRPLAEPYGICRIVPPACWVPPCLLKEKDIWENAEFSTRIQQIDLLQNREPMKKKSRGRKRKRRNRKNSKTGTCRRVSNSASEAKNASEADEKYGFQSGSDFTFKDFQQYAKYFKECYFGLKDANEDGKVSDSNQEKRRMPSEEEIEGEYWRIVEQPTDEVEVYYGADLETGVFGSGFPKASSSLTKGYPDQYALSGWNLNNFPRLPGSVLSFEGSDISGVLVPWL
;
A
#
# COMPACT_ATOMS: atom_id res chain seq x y z
N ILE A 1 -15.62 10.41 -10.10
CA ILE A 1 -15.82 8.95 -9.96
C ILE A 1 -17.00 8.60 -10.84
N SER A 2 -16.75 8.00 -12.00
CA SER A 2 -17.76 7.58 -12.98
C SER A 2 -18.35 6.22 -12.65
N ALA A 3 -17.51 5.31 -12.16
CA ALA A 3 -17.88 3.98 -11.69
C ALA A 3 -18.90 4.05 -10.54
N ARG A 4 -19.83 3.09 -10.52
CA ARG A 4 -20.87 2.98 -9.49
C ARG A 4 -20.89 1.57 -8.92
N TRP A 5 -21.15 1.49 -7.62
CA TRP A 5 -21.36 0.22 -6.92
C TRP A 5 -22.60 -0.51 -7.46
N ASP A 6 -22.44 -1.79 -7.82
CA ASP A 6 -23.56 -2.69 -8.11
C ASP A 6 -23.54 -3.89 -7.15
N PRO A 7 -24.37 -3.89 -6.09
CA PRO A 7 -24.41 -4.98 -5.12
C PRO A 7 -24.94 -6.29 -5.71
N THR A 8 -25.65 -6.26 -6.84
CA THR A 8 -26.27 -7.46 -7.41
C THR A 8 -25.29 -8.35 -8.16
N GLU A 9 -24.18 -7.76 -8.62
CA GLU A 9 -23.11 -8.44 -9.35
C GLU A 9 -21.88 -8.74 -8.45
N ALA A 10 -22.02 -8.62 -7.13
CA ALA A 10 -20.93 -8.86 -6.18
C ALA A 10 -20.30 -10.26 -6.35
N CYS A 11 -18.97 -10.31 -6.48
CA CYS A 11 -18.21 -11.54 -6.73
C CYS A 11 -17.39 -11.97 -5.51
N ARG A 12 -18.03 -12.14 -4.34
CA ARG A 12 -17.31 -12.49 -3.11
C ARG A 12 -16.79 -13.95 -3.17
N PRO A 13 -15.47 -14.19 -2.99
CA PRO A 13 -14.95 -15.55 -2.92
C PRO A 13 -15.34 -16.20 -1.59
N ILE A 14 -15.61 -17.51 -1.64
CA ILE A 14 -15.85 -18.30 -0.43
C ILE A 14 -14.49 -18.83 0.04
N MET A 15 -13.99 -18.29 1.16
CA MET A 15 -12.70 -18.65 1.74
C MET A 15 -12.85 -19.04 3.21
N ASP A 16 -12.04 -20.00 3.66
CA ASP A 16 -11.97 -20.38 5.07
C ASP A 16 -11.28 -19.28 5.89
N GLU A 17 -11.76 -19.04 7.11
CA GLU A 17 -11.14 -18.06 8.01
C GLU A 17 -9.78 -18.53 8.53
N ALA A 18 -8.82 -17.61 8.57
CA ALA A 18 -7.53 -17.84 9.21
C ALA A 18 -7.68 -17.91 10.75
N PRO A 19 -6.84 -18.72 11.44
CA PRO A 19 -6.94 -18.86 12.89
C PRO A 19 -6.71 -17.53 13.62
N VAL A 20 -7.52 -17.31 14.66
CA VAL A 20 -7.47 -16.12 15.51
C VAL A 20 -7.02 -16.50 16.92
N PHE A 21 -5.94 -15.89 17.39
CA PHE A 21 -5.33 -16.16 18.68
C PHE A 21 -5.52 -14.99 19.64
N HIS A 22 -5.82 -15.31 20.90
CA HIS A 22 -6.07 -14.35 21.98
C HIS A 22 -5.09 -14.64 23.14
N PRO A 23 -3.84 -14.15 23.07
CA PRO A 23 -2.85 -14.35 24.13
C PRO A 23 -3.36 -13.83 25.48
N THR A 24 -3.03 -14.55 26.54
CA THR A 24 -3.14 -13.99 27.90
C THR A 24 -2.10 -12.88 28.11
N ILE A 25 -2.25 -12.10 29.19
CA ILE A 25 -1.27 -11.04 29.52
C ILE A 25 0.13 -11.65 29.68
N GLU A 26 0.24 -12.78 30.38
CA GLU A 26 1.51 -13.50 30.60
C GLU A 26 2.12 -14.01 29.29
N GLU A 27 1.30 -14.60 28.42
CA GLU A 27 1.75 -15.05 27.10
C GLU A 27 2.18 -13.90 26.20
N PHE A 28 1.59 -12.72 26.39
CA PHE A 28 1.90 -11.53 25.60
C PHE A 28 3.21 -10.86 26.01
N GLU A 29 3.78 -11.18 27.17
CA GLU A 29 5.07 -10.63 27.61
C GLU A 29 6.24 -11.13 26.75
N ASP A 30 6.23 -12.42 26.38
CA ASP A 30 7.25 -13.03 25.53
C ASP A 30 6.74 -13.25 24.09
N THR A 31 6.98 -12.24 23.27
CA THR A 31 6.57 -12.19 21.86
C THR A 31 7.07 -13.39 21.04
N LEU A 32 8.35 -13.75 21.14
CA LEU A 32 8.91 -14.81 20.28
C LEU A 32 8.50 -16.20 20.76
N SER A 33 8.43 -16.42 22.07
CA SER A 33 7.92 -17.69 22.62
C SER A 33 6.45 -17.90 22.27
N TYR A 34 5.64 -16.85 22.28
CA TYR A 34 4.24 -16.95 21.87
C TYR A 34 4.10 -17.29 20.38
N ILE A 35 4.88 -16.64 19.51
CA ILE A 35 4.90 -16.96 18.07
C ILE A 35 5.32 -18.42 17.85
N ALA A 36 6.36 -18.89 18.55
CA ALA A 36 6.80 -20.28 18.47
C ALA A 36 5.71 -21.27 18.94
N LYS A 37 4.93 -20.90 19.97
CA LYS A 37 3.80 -21.69 20.48
C LYS A 37 2.67 -21.82 19.47
N ILE A 38 2.28 -20.73 18.80
CA ILE A 38 1.16 -20.75 17.83
C ILE A 38 1.57 -21.25 16.45
N ARG A 39 2.87 -21.23 16.11
CA ARG A 39 3.42 -21.67 14.82
C ARG A 39 2.82 -22.98 14.29
N PRO A 40 2.83 -24.11 15.02
CA PRO A 40 2.31 -25.38 14.48
C PRO A 40 0.82 -25.34 14.11
N LEU A 41 0.05 -24.40 14.69
CA LEU A 41 -1.37 -24.22 14.40
C LEU A 41 -1.60 -23.22 13.24
N ALA A 42 -0.73 -22.23 13.10
CA ALA A 42 -0.87 -21.15 12.12
C ALA A 42 -0.13 -21.42 10.78
N GLU A 43 1.00 -22.12 10.82
CA GLU A 43 1.87 -22.38 9.66
C GLU A 43 1.15 -23.06 8.48
N PRO A 44 0.22 -24.03 8.69
CA PRO A 44 -0.56 -24.60 7.59
C PRO A 44 -1.45 -23.61 6.83
N TYR A 45 -1.88 -22.52 7.48
CA TYR A 45 -2.74 -21.49 6.89
C TYR A 45 -1.93 -20.37 6.22
N GLY A 46 -0.62 -20.28 6.50
CA GLY A 46 0.27 -19.20 6.04
C GLY A 46 0.10 -17.87 6.77
N ILE A 47 -1.12 -17.52 7.18
CA ILE A 47 -1.42 -16.31 7.97
C ILE A 47 -2.23 -16.64 9.22
N CYS A 48 -2.18 -15.76 10.22
CA CYS A 48 -3.06 -15.80 11.38
C CYS A 48 -3.32 -14.39 11.91
N ARG A 49 -4.37 -14.24 12.72
CA ARG A 49 -4.69 -12.98 13.41
C ARG A 49 -4.39 -13.12 14.90
N ILE A 50 -3.61 -12.20 15.45
CA ILE A 50 -3.37 -12.12 16.89
C ILE A 50 -4.10 -10.89 17.42
N VAL A 51 -5.02 -11.09 18.35
CA VAL A 51 -5.76 -10.01 19.02
C VAL A 51 -5.07 -9.74 20.35
N PRO A 52 -4.40 -8.58 20.54
CA PRO A 52 -3.72 -8.28 21.80
C PRO A 52 -4.68 -8.27 23.00
N PRO A 53 -4.17 -8.46 24.23
CA PRO A 53 -4.97 -8.29 25.44
C PRO A 53 -5.64 -6.90 25.47
N ALA A 54 -6.86 -6.81 25.99
CA ALA A 54 -7.66 -5.57 25.94
C ALA A 54 -7.00 -4.34 26.61
N CYS A 55 -6.07 -4.56 27.55
CA CYS A 55 -5.31 -3.50 28.20
C CYS A 55 -4.15 -2.95 27.34
N TRP A 56 -3.78 -3.63 26.25
CA TRP A 56 -2.69 -3.24 25.37
C TRP A 56 -3.24 -2.37 24.22
N VAL A 57 -3.16 -1.05 24.40
CA VAL A 57 -3.61 -0.06 23.41
C VAL A 57 -2.51 0.98 23.25
N PRO A 58 -1.53 0.75 22.36
CA PRO A 58 -0.43 1.70 22.16
C PRO A 58 -0.95 3.01 21.55
N PRO A 59 -0.44 4.17 21.98
CA PRO A 59 -0.74 5.44 21.34
C PRO A 59 -0.17 5.45 19.92
N CYS A 60 -0.85 6.13 19.01
CA CYS A 60 -0.38 6.31 17.63
C CYS A 60 0.24 7.70 17.48
N LEU A 61 1.57 7.76 17.34
CA LEU A 61 2.30 9.03 17.24
C LEU A 61 2.04 9.78 15.92
N LEU A 62 1.65 9.06 14.87
CA LEU A 62 1.32 9.67 13.57
C LEU A 62 0.09 10.59 13.64
N LYS A 63 -0.74 10.44 14.68
CA LYS A 63 -1.94 11.29 14.89
C LYS A 63 -1.61 12.64 15.53
N GLU A 64 -0.35 12.90 15.88
CA GLU A 64 0.06 14.24 16.30
C GLU A 64 -0.19 15.24 15.18
N LYS A 65 -0.75 16.40 15.52
CA LYS A 65 -1.23 17.38 14.51
C LYS A 65 -0.17 17.78 13.49
N ASP A 66 1.07 17.93 13.94
CA ASP A 66 2.17 18.35 13.07
C ASP A 66 2.44 17.31 11.98
N ILE A 67 2.53 16.02 12.34
CA ILE A 67 2.72 14.94 11.37
C ILE A 67 1.44 14.74 10.54
N TRP A 68 0.28 14.71 11.21
CA TRP A 68 -1.00 14.40 10.57
C TRP A 68 -1.42 15.42 9.50
N GLU A 69 -1.12 16.70 9.73
CA GLU A 69 -1.53 17.80 8.84
C GLU A 69 -0.42 18.28 7.91
N ASN A 70 0.87 18.11 8.27
CA ASN A 70 1.98 18.69 7.48
C ASN A 70 2.88 17.64 6.81
N ALA A 71 2.89 16.38 7.25
CA ALA A 71 3.74 15.37 6.62
C ALA A 71 3.11 14.85 5.33
N GLU A 72 3.80 15.06 4.21
CA GLU A 72 3.36 14.64 2.87
C GLU A 72 4.04 13.34 2.44
N PHE A 73 3.26 12.40 1.90
CA PHE A 73 3.76 11.15 1.34
C PHE A 73 3.30 10.98 -0.11
N SER A 74 4.17 10.38 -0.92
CA SER A 74 3.88 10.06 -2.31
C SER A 74 2.99 8.83 -2.43
N THR A 75 2.00 8.88 -3.30
CA THR A 75 1.12 7.75 -3.58
C THR A 75 1.43 7.09 -4.93
N ARG A 76 0.93 5.88 -5.12
CA ARG A 76 0.91 5.21 -6.42
C ARG A 76 -0.52 4.98 -6.86
N ILE A 77 -0.78 5.12 -8.17
CA ILE A 77 -2.11 4.87 -8.76
C ILE A 77 -2.23 3.37 -9.04
N GLN A 78 -3.31 2.78 -8.53
CA GLN A 78 -3.70 1.40 -8.81
C GLN A 78 -5.00 1.40 -9.61
N GLN A 79 -4.95 0.81 -10.81
CA GLN A 79 -6.11 0.53 -11.64
C GLN A 79 -6.62 -0.86 -11.28
N ILE A 80 -7.70 -0.92 -10.49
CA ILE A 80 -8.20 -2.16 -9.88
C ILE A 80 -8.73 -3.12 -10.95
N ASP A 81 -9.38 -2.57 -11.97
CA ASP A 81 -9.91 -3.30 -13.13
C ASP A 81 -8.82 -4.02 -13.96
N LEU A 82 -7.56 -3.56 -13.89
CA LEU A 82 -6.44 -4.15 -14.62
C LEU A 82 -5.52 -5.04 -13.78
N LEU A 83 -5.92 -5.41 -12.55
CA LEU A 83 -5.09 -6.23 -11.67
C LEU A 83 -4.97 -7.68 -12.15
N GLN A 84 -6.06 -8.29 -12.64
CA GLN A 84 -6.09 -9.70 -13.04
C GLN A 84 -6.21 -9.91 -14.56
N ASN A 85 -7.26 -9.33 -15.17
CA ASN A 85 -7.62 -9.59 -16.57
C ASN A 85 -6.88 -8.67 -17.53
N ARG A 86 -5.61 -8.99 -17.82
CA ARG A 86 -4.78 -8.24 -18.77
C ARG A 86 -4.59 -8.95 -20.10
N GLU A 87 -4.57 -8.20 -21.20
CA GLU A 87 -4.00 -8.71 -22.44
C GLU A 87 -2.50 -9.04 -22.21
N PRO A 88 -2.04 -10.24 -22.59
CA PRO A 88 -0.64 -10.62 -22.42
C PRO A 88 0.25 -9.69 -23.25
N MET A 89 1.29 -9.15 -22.61
CA MET A 89 2.24 -8.24 -23.26
C MET A 89 2.63 -8.74 -24.65
N LYS A 90 2.38 -7.93 -25.68
CA LYS A 90 3.01 -8.11 -26.98
C LYS A 90 4.52 -7.91 -26.78
N LYS A 91 5.25 -9.00 -26.54
CA LYS A 91 6.71 -9.00 -26.57
C LYS A 91 7.11 -8.43 -27.92
N LYS A 92 7.53 -7.16 -27.95
CA LYS A 92 8.11 -6.53 -29.14
C LYS A 92 9.20 -7.49 -29.59
N SER A 93 9.00 -8.16 -30.72
CA SER A 93 10.04 -9.00 -31.29
C SER A 93 11.23 -8.07 -31.50
N ARG A 94 12.27 -8.24 -30.68
CA ARG A 94 13.54 -7.55 -30.88
C ARG A 94 14.06 -8.11 -32.18
N GLY A 95 13.69 -7.45 -33.29
CA GLY A 95 14.18 -7.75 -34.61
C GLY A 95 15.69 -7.69 -34.54
N ARG A 96 16.33 -8.85 -34.40
CA ARG A 96 17.77 -9.02 -34.59
C ARG A 96 18.01 -8.72 -36.06
N LYS A 97 18.16 -7.43 -36.40
CA LYS A 97 18.80 -7.02 -37.65
C LYS A 97 20.23 -7.53 -37.56
N ARG A 98 20.44 -8.77 -38.02
CA ARG A 98 21.75 -9.35 -38.30
C ARG A 98 22.41 -8.41 -39.30
N LYS A 99 23.25 -7.50 -38.81
CA LYS A 99 24.10 -6.64 -39.63
C LYS A 99 25.09 -7.55 -40.35
N ARG A 100 24.75 -7.92 -41.58
CA ARG A 100 25.61 -8.70 -42.49
C ARG A 100 26.88 -7.89 -42.69
N ARG A 101 27.97 -8.32 -42.05
CA ARG A 101 29.27 -7.65 -42.05
C ARG A 101 29.91 -7.88 -43.42
N ASN A 102 29.67 -6.96 -44.36
CA ASN A 102 30.26 -7.04 -45.70
C ASN A 102 31.73 -6.63 -45.60
N ARG A 103 32.61 -7.61 -45.81
CA ARG A 103 34.07 -7.49 -45.74
C ARG A 103 34.57 -7.04 -47.11
N LYS A 104 34.95 -5.77 -47.29
CA LYS A 104 35.88 -5.35 -48.34
C LYS A 104 36.82 -4.24 -47.83
N ASN A 105 38.10 -4.50 -48.05
CA ASN A 105 39.27 -3.68 -47.74
C ASN A 105 39.26 -2.33 -48.48
N SER A 106 39.76 -1.26 -47.84
CA SER A 106 41.04 -0.62 -48.22
C SER A 106 41.26 0.74 -47.53
N LYS A 107 42.38 0.84 -46.81
CA LYS A 107 43.38 1.94 -46.77
C LYS A 107 42.98 3.41 -46.52
N THR A 108 43.68 3.95 -45.50
CA THR A 108 44.27 5.32 -45.34
C THR A 108 43.37 6.56 -45.35
N GLY A 109 43.51 7.40 -44.32
CA GLY A 109 43.12 8.80 -44.39
C GLY A 109 42.83 9.46 -43.04
N THR A 110 43.82 10.17 -42.52
CA THR A 110 43.78 11.04 -41.33
C THR A 110 42.75 12.18 -41.45
N CYS A 111 42.22 12.64 -40.30
CA CYS A 111 41.98 14.04 -39.91
C CYS A 111 40.60 14.39 -39.31
N ARG A 112 40.73 15.05 -38.15
CA ARG A 112 40.00 16.24 -37.65
C ARG A 112 38.62 16.05 -37.01
N ARG A 113 38.65 16.20 -35.69
CA ARG A 113 37.59 16.78 -34.86
C ARG A 113 37.19 18.15 -35.43
N VAL A 114 35.90 18.34 -35.66
CA VAL A 114 35.26 19.65 -35.71
C VAL A 114 33.96 19.54 -34.92
N SER A 115 33.85 20.37 -33.91
CA SER A 115 32.64 20.73 -33.18
C SER A 115 31.75 21.60 -34.06
N ASN A 116 30.45 21.29 -34.13
CA ASN A 116 29.40 22.28 -33.84
C ASN A 116 27.99 21.69 -33.93
N SER A 117 27.20 22.10 -32.93
CA SER A 117 25.75 22.31 -32.91
C SER A 117 25.02 22.20 -34.24
N ALA A 118 24.03 21.30 -34.26
CA ALA A 118 22.81 21.48 -35.02
C ALA A 118 21.64 20.96 -34.18
N SER A 119 20.73 21.88 -33.90
CA SER A 119 19.39 21.68 -33.40
C SER A 119 18.60 20.68 -34.22
N GLU A 120 17.70 19.97 -33.54
CA GLU A 120 16.38 19.50 -33.99
C GLU A 120 16.15 18.05 -33.57
N ALA A 121 15.18 17.86 -32.67
CA ALA A 121 13.96 17.14 -32.99
C ALA A 121 13.24 16.77 -31.68
N LYS A 122 12.01 17.26 -31.59
CA LYS A 122 10.89 16.74 -30.82
C LYS A 122 11.05 15.25 -30.50
N ASN A 123 11.24 14.94 -29.22
CA ASN A 123 10.82 13.65 -28.69
C ASN A 123 9.57 13.94 -27.86
N ALA A 124 8.41 13.77 -28.49
CA ALA A 124 7.24 13.37 -27.73
C ALA A 124 7.66 12.10 -27.00
N SER A 125 7.81 12.19 -25.68
CA SER A 125 7.90 11.01 -24.84
C SER A 125 6.54 10.34 -24.92
N GLU A 126 6.35 9.49 -25.93
CA GLU A 126 5.43 8.36 -25.82
C GLU A 126 5.79 7.72 -24.48
N ALA A 127 4.92 7.91 -23.48
CA ALA A 127 5.02 7.20 -22.23
C ALA A 127 4.96 5.73 -22.60
N ASP A 128 6.13 5.09 -22.63
CA ASP A 128 6.27 3.67 -22.85
C ASP A 128 5.29 3.02 -21.88
N GLU A 129 4.25 2.34 -22.40
CA GLU A 129 3.15 1.68 -21.68
C GLU A 129 3.72 0.55 -20.80
N LYS A 130 4.53 0.93 -19.83
CA LYS A 130 5.19 0.04 -18.90
C LYS A 130 4.21 -0.19 -17.78
N TYR A 131 3.52 -1.33 -17.86
CA TYR A 131 2.64 -1.80 -16.80
C TYR A 131 3.36 -1.75 -15.45
N GLY A 132 2.76 -1.02 -14.52
CA GLY A 132 3.27 -0.71 -13.20
C GLY A 132 2.41 0.38 -12.59
N PHE A 133 2.43 0.50 -11.27
CA PHE A 133 1.71 1.58 -10.59
C PHE A 133 2.38 2.91 -10.92
N GLN A 134 1.61 3.82 -11.51
CA GLN A 134 2.09 5.15 -11.86
C GLN A 134 2.27 6.00 -10.60
N SER A 135 3.15 6.99 -10.64
CA SER A 135 3.27 7.97 -9.55
C SER A 135 1.96 8.77 -9.46
N GLY A 136 1.33 8.72 -8.29
CA GLY A 136 0.17 9.54 -7.96
C GLY A 136 0.59 10.88 -7.37
N SER A 137 -0.40 11.63 -6.90
CA SER A 137 -0.16 12.89 -6.18
C SER A 137 0.38 12.65 -4.78
N ASP A 138 1.08 13.64 -4.25
CA ASP A 138 1.48 13.67 -2.85
C ASP A 138 0.27 14.07 -1.98
N PHE A 139 0.14 13.45 -0.81
CA PHE A 139 -0.95 13.72 0.13
C PHE A 139 -0.43 13.85 1.55
N THR A 140 -1.09 14.68 2.35
CA THR A 140 -0.99 14.60 3.81
C THR A 140 -1.90 13.49 4.34
N PHE A 141 -1.67 13.00 5.55
CA PHE A 141 -2.55 11.99 6.17
C PHE A 141 -3.99 12.50 6.28
N LYS A 142 -4.17 13.76 6.65
CA LYS A 142 -5.47 14.42 6.74
C LYS A 142 -6.17 14.50 5.38
N ASP A 143 -5.47 14.91 4.33
CA ASP A 143 -6.06 15.07 2.99
C ASP A 143 -6.38 13.70 2.39
N PHE A 144 -5.51 12.71 2.58
CA PHE A 144 -5.74 11.35 2.14
C PHE A 144 -6.95 10.72 2.83
N GLN A 145 -7.13 10.96 4.14
CA GLN A 145 -8.31 10.50 4.88
C GLN A 145 -9.60 11.14 4.33
N GLN A 146 -9.58 12.44 4.05
CA GLN A 146 -10.72 13.15 3.47
C GLN A 146 -11.04 12.64 2.06
N TYR A 147 -10.02 12.44 1.23
CA TYR A 147 -10.16 11.86 -0.09
C TYR A 147 -10.75 10.45 -0.01
N ALA A 148 -10.25 9.58 0.87
CA ALA A 148 -10.77 8.22 1.04
C ALA A 148 -12.22 8.21 1.51
N LYS A 149 -12.60 9.12 2.41
CA LYS A 149 -13.98 9.29 2.85
C LYS A 149 -14.88 9.78 1.69
N TYR A 150 -14.44 10.79 0.96
CA TYR A 150 -15.15 11.31 -0.21
C TYR A 150 -15.32 10.24 -1.28
N PHE A 151 -14.28 9.46 -1.57
CA PHE A 151 -14.32 8.35 -2.52
C PHE A 151 -15.37 7.33 -2.11
N LYS A 152 -15.35 6.86 -0.85
CA LYS A 152 -16.35 5.92 -0.33
C LYS A 152 -17.76 6.49 -0.41
N GLU A 153 -17.95 7.75 -0.05
CA GLU A 153 -19.27 8.40 -0.12
C GLU A 153 -19.82 8.49 -1.54
N CYS A 154 -18.96 8.82 -2.52
CA CYS A 154 -19.35 8.92 -3.92
C CYS A 154 -19.56 7.55 -4.57
N TYR A 155 -18.69 6.58 -4.30
CA TYR A 155 -18.70 5.26 -4.93
C TYR A 155 -19.91 4.43 -4.48
N PHE A 156 -20.17 4.41 -3.17
CA PHE A 156 -21.28 3.67 -2.57
C PHE A 156 -22.59 4.48 -2.47
N GLY A 157 -22.65 5.68 -3.07
CA GLY A 157 -23.88 6.46 -3.18
C GLY A 157 -24.43 7.02 -1.85
N LEU A 158 -23.59 7.26 -0.84
CA LEU A 158 -24.00 7.82 0.47
C LEU A 158 -24.47 9.29 0.41
N LYS A 159 -24.24 9.97 -0.73
CA LYS A 159 -24.74 11.30 -1.04
C LYS A 159 -25.73 11.21 -2.20
N ASP A 160 -26.99 10.86 -1.92
CA ASP A 160 -28.04 11.13 -2.90
C ASP A 160 -28.21 12.65 -3.07
N ALA A 161 -28.28 13.06 -4.32
CA ALA A 161 -28.62 14.38 -4.80
C ALA A 161 -29.94 14.88 -4.18
N ASN A 162 -29.85 15.87 -3.30
CA ASN A 162 -30.99 16.69 -2.91
C ASN A 162 -30.51 18.14 -2.75
N GLU A 163 -30.38 18.84 -3.88
CA GLU A 163 -30.62 20.28 -3.92
C GLU A 163 -32.11 20.61 -3.90
N ASP A 164 -33.03 19.63 -3.96
CA ASP A 164 -34.46 19.89 -3.86
C ASP A 164 -35.09 19.25 -2.62
N GLY A 165 -35.42 20.11 -1.66
CA GLY A 165 -36.02 19.73 -0.39
C GLY A 165 -37.40 19.11 -0.55
N LYS A 166 -37.51 17.80 -0.30
CA LYS A 166 -38.70 17.18 0.31
C LYS A 166 -38.30 16.05 1.26
N VAL A 167 -38.53 16.31 2.54
CA VAL A 167 -38.46 15.34 3.62
C VAL A 167 -39.58 14.32 3.42
N SER A 168 -39.22 13.07 3.14
CA SER A 168 -40.11 11.91 3.29
C SER A 168 -39.41 10.85 4.11
N ASP A 169 -40.13 10.42 5.14
CA ASP A 169 -39.65 9.77 6.37
C ASP A 169 -39.53 8.24 6.21
N SER A 170 -38.93 7.77 5.10
CA SER A 170 -38.88 6.33 4.76
C SER A 170 -37.53 5.80 4.30
N ASN A 171 -36.44 6.56 4.44
CA ASN A 171 -35.10 6.18 3.93
C ASN A 171 -34.07 5.93 5.05
N GLN A 172 -34.39 5.09 6.03
CA GLN A 172 -33.36 4.61 6.96
C GLN A 172 -32.36 3.65 6.29
N GLU A 173 -32.73 3.00 5.18
CA GLU A 173 -31.85 2.06 4.46
C GLU A 173 -30.74 2.75 3.63
N LYS A 174 -30.91 4.02 3.24
CA LYS A 174 -30.00 4.72 2.30
C LYS A 174 -28.79 5.41 2.93
N ARG A 175 -28.59 5.32 4.24
CA ARG A 175 -27.43 5.88 4.96
C ARG A 175 -26.56 4.81 5.61
N ARG A 176 -26.52 3.61 5.04
CA ARG A 176 -25.73 2.52 5.58
C ARG A 176 -24.34 2.53 4.97
N MET A 177 -23.30 2.66 5.80
CA MET A 177 -21.94 2.37 5.34
C MET A 177 -21.90 0.91 4.86
N PRO A 178 -21.26 0.63 3.72
CA PRO A 178 -21.16 -0.73 3.20
C PRO A 178 -20.41 -1.60 4.23
N SER A 179 -20.90 -2.82 4.42
CA SER A 179 -20.26 -3.84 5.24
C SER A 179 -18.97 -4.35 4.58
N GLU A 180 -18.10 -4.98 5.37
CA GLU A 180 -16.84 -5.54 4.88
C GLU A 180 -17.08 -6.59 3.77
N GLU A 181 -18.16 -7.36 3.88
CA GLU A 181 -18.54 -8.39 2.89
C GLU A 181 -19.01 -7.78 1.56
N GLU A 182 -19.73 -6.65 1.61
CA GLU A 182 -20.16 -5.91 0.42
C GLU A 182 -18.97 -5.25 -0.28
N ILE A 183 -18.03 -4.69 0.49
CA ILE A 183 -16.79 -4.11 -0.06
C ILE A 183 -15.93 -5.21 -0.70
N GLU A 184 -15.81 -6.37 -0.06
CA GLU A 184 -15.06 -7.51 -0.60
C GLU A 184 -15.67 -8.02 -1.91
N GLY A 185 -16.99 -8.23 -1.94
CA GLY A 185 -17.69 -8.68 -3.14
C GLY A 185 -17.56 -7.69 -4.30
N GLU A 186 -17.66 -6.40 -4.02
CA GLU A 186 -17.48 -5.36 -5.03
C GLU A 186 -16.03 -5.27 -5.52
N TYR A 187 -15.05 -5.37 -4.61
CA TYR A 187 -13.64 -5.40 -4.99
C TYR A 187 -13.35 -6.50 -6.01
N TRP A 188 -13.80 -7.73 -5.71
CA TRP A 188 -13.61 -8.86 -6.60
C TRP A 188 -14.42 -8.76 -7.89
N ARG A 189 -15.62 -8.14 -7.85
CA ARG A 189 -16.38 -7.84 -9.06
C ARG A 189 -15.58 -6.94 -10.00
N ILE A 190 -14.96 -5.87 -9.50
CA ILE A 190 -14.13 -4.96 -10.31
C ILE A 190 -12.93 -5.71 -10.89
N VAL A 191 -12.28 -6.56 -10.10
CA VAL A 191 -11.07 -7.30 -10.53
C VAL A 191 -11.39 -8.38 -11.57
N GLU A 192 -12.50 -9.11 -11.42
CA GLU A 192 -12.86 -10.24 -12.27
C GLU A 192 -13.75 -9.85 -13.46
N GLN A 193 -14.64 -8.88 -13.27
CA GLN A 193 -15.67 -8.46 -14.23
C GLN A 193 -15.75 -6.92 -14.28
N PRO A 194 -14.69 -6.25 -14.78
CA PRO A 194 -14.65 -4.79 -14.81
C PRO A 194 -15.74 -4.23 -15.74
N THR A 195 -16.64 -3.44 -15.18
CA THR A 195 -17.66 -2.66 -15.93
C THR A 195 -17.18 -1.25 -16.24
N ASP A 196 -16.45 -0.65 -15.30
CA ASP A 196 -15.92 0.70 -15.34
C ASP A 196 -14.46 0.70 -14.86
N GLU A 197 -13.69 1.69 -15.30
CA GLU A 197 -12.33 1.93 -14.81
C GLU A 197 -12.37 2.44 -13.36
N VAL A 198 -11.62 1.79 -12.47
CA VAL A 198 -11.57 2.16 -11.04
C VAL A 198 -10.13 2.39 -10.63
N GLU A 199 -9.81 3.67 -10.40
CA GLU A 199 -8.49 4.10 -9.96
C GLU A 199 -8.50 4.48 -8.48
N VAL A 200 -7.51 3.97 -7.74
CA VAL A 200 -7.29 4.32 -6.34
C VAL A 200 -5.83 4.71 -6.10
N TYR A 201 -5.61 5.55 -5.10
CA TYR A 201 -4.27 5.90 -4.65
C TYR A 201 -3.86 5.00 -3.49
N TYR A 202 -2.61 4.56 -3.49
CA TYR A 202 -2.02 3.76 -2.41
C TYR A 202 -0.66 4.31 -2.01
N GLY A 203 -0.54 4.80 -0.77
CA GLY A 203 0.72 5.17 -0.15
C GLY A 203 1.35 3.94 0.50
N ALA A 204 2.26 3.28 -0.21
CA ALA A 204 2.91 2.06 0.22
C ALA A 204 4.42 2.25 0.31
N ASP A 205 5.08 1.35 1.05
CA ASP A 205 6.53 1.34 1.25
C ASP A 205 7.02 2.65 1.91
N LEU A 206 6.21 3.23 2.81
CA LEU A 206 6.55 4.49 3.45
C LEU A 206 7.54 4.25 4.60
N GLU A 207 8.75 4.76 4.47
CA GLU A 207 9.79 4.51 5.48
C GLU A 207 9.48 5.23 6.79
N THR A 208 9.35 4.47 7.89
CA THR A 208 9.19 5.04 9.24
C THR A 208 10.35 5.92 9.70
N GLY A 209 11.51 5.84 9.03
CA GLY A 209 12.63 6.74 9.27
C GLY A 209 12.34 8.19 8.89
N VAL A 210 11.47 8.41 7.90
CA VAL A 210 11.09 9.74 7.39
C VAL A 210 9.84 10.27 8.09
N PHE A 211 8.79 9.44 8.19
CA PHE A 211 7.49 9.84 8.73
C PHE A 211 7.32 9.65 10.24
N GLY A 212 8.28 8.97 10.86
CA GLY A 212 8.09 8.41 12.18
C GLY A 212 7.33 7.08 12.14
N SER A 213 7.33 6.39 13.27
CA SER A 213 6.60 5.14 13.43
C SER A 213 5.27 5.41 14.12
N GLY A 214 4.25 4.59 13.83
CA GLY A 214 3.00 4.59 14.59
C GLY A 214 3.21 4.30 16.08
N PHE A 215 4.19 3.45 16.41
CA PHE A 215 4.56 3.12 17.79
C PHE A 215 5.49 4.16 18.43
N PRO A 216 5.39 4.37 19.75
CA PRO A 216 6.33 5.20 20.50
C PRO A 216 7.74 4.61 20.53
N LYS A 217 8.75 5.48 20.54
CA LYS A 217 10.17 5.14 20.68
C LYS A 217 10.75 5.79 21.93
N ALA A 218 11.50 5.04 22.74
CA ALA A 218 12.05 5.54 24.01
C ALA A 218 12.95 6.79 23.87
N SER A 219 13.55 7.00 22.70
CA SER A 219 14.43 8.12 22.38
C SER A 219 13.73 9.37 21.83
N SER A 220 12.42 9.31 21.54
CA SER A 220 11.69 10.45 20.97
C SER A 220 11.25 11.42 22.06
N SER A 221 11.51 12.72 21.91
CA SER A 221 11.01 13.76 22.81
C SER A 221 9.48 13.77 22.95
N LEU A 222 8.76 13.12 22.03
CA LEU A 222 7.31 12.98 21.98
C LEU A 222 6.76 11.93 22.97
N THR A 223 7.60 11.07 23.54
CA THR A 223 7.16 10.01 24.47
C THR A 223 7.03 10.44 25.92
N LYS A 224 7.33 11.71 26.27
CA LYS A 224 7.35 12.22 27.66
C LYS A 224 6.02 12.12 28.44
N GLY A 225 4.94 11.62 27.84
CA GLY A 225 3.64 11.42 28.48
C GLY A 225 3.03 10.02 28.34
N TYR A 226 3.71 9.07 27.71
CA TYR A 226 3.18 7.72 27.48
C TYR A 226 3.94 6.68 28.32
N PRO A 227 3.26 5.61 28.78
CA PRO A 227 3.94 4.59 29.57
C PRO A 227 5.02 3.89 28.72
N ASP A 228 6.23 3.84 29.25
CA ASP A 228 7.41 3.23 28.62
C ASP A 228 7.19 1.77 28.19
N GLN A 229 6.17 1.12 28.75
CA GLN A 229 5.77 -0.26 28.42
C GLN A 229 5.56 -0.47 26.92
N TYR A 230 4.99 0.50 26.18
CA TYR A 230 4.76 0.35 24.74
C TYR A 230 6.03 0.58 23.91
N ALA A 231 6.89 1.48 24.37
CA ALA A 231 8.16 1.77 23.70
C ALA A 231 9.17 0.62 23.83
N LEU A 232 9.10 -0.13 24.94
CA LEU A 232 10.00 -1.25 25.24
C LEU A 232 9.40 -2.63 24.91
N SER A 233 8.11 -2.72 24.60
CA SER A 233 7.45 -3.99 24.27
C SER A 233 8.11 -4.69 23.07
N GLY A 234 8.17 -6.02 23.12
CA GLY A 234 8.59 -6.83 21.96
C GLY A 234 7.58 -6.82 20.81
N TRP A 235 6.32 -6.49 21.08
CA TRP A 235 5.27 -6.31 20.07
C TRP A 235 5.33 -4.94 19.38
N ASN A 236 6.20 -4.04 19.84
CA ASN A 236 6.52 -2.83 19.10
C ASN A 236 7.40 -3.21 17.90
N LEU A 237 6.89 -2.96 16.69
CA LEU A 237 7.55 -3.37 15.45
C LEU A 237 8.93 -2.73 15.25
N ASN A 238 9.26 -1.65 15.96
CA ASN A 238 10.62 -1.08 15.94
C ASN A 238 11.64 -1.95 16.71
N ASN A 239 11.17 -2.73 17.69
CA ASN A 239 12.01 -3.59 18.53
C ASN A 239 12.01 -5.04 18.01
N PHE A 240 10.88 -5.46 17.45
CA PHE A 240 10.60 -6.84 17.04
C PHE A 240 11.73 -7.51 16.26
N PRO A 241 12.33 -6.89 15.22
CA PRO A 241 13.36 -7.55 14.42
C PRO A 241 14.66 -7.83 15.19
N ARG A 242 14.95 -7.06 16.24
CA ARG A 242 16.19 -7.18 17.04
C ARG A 242 15.97 -7.84 18.40
N LEU A 243 14.81 -8.46 18.64
CA LEU A 243 14.55 -9.20 19.87
C LEU A 243 15.56 -10.34 20.08
N PRO A 244 15.93 -10.67 21.34
CA PRO A 244 16.81 -11.79 21.64
C PRO A 244 16.15 -13.10 21.19
N GLY A 245 16.76 -13.79 20.22
CA GLY A 245 16.20 -14.95 19.54
C GLY A 245 15.92 -14.72 18.05
N SER A 246 15.81 -13.46 17.62
CA SER A 246 15.78 -13.12 16.21
C SER A 246 17.20 -13.11 15.63
N VAL A 247 17.40 -13.82 14.52
CA VAL A 247 18.68 -13.83 13.78
C VAL A 247 19.00 -12.47 13.14
N LEU A 248 17.99 -11.62 12.95
CA LEU A 248 18.18 -10.29 12.39
C LEU A 248 18.87 -9.33 13.39
N SER A 249 18.94 -9.70 14.68
CA SER A 249 19.68 -8.93 15.70
C SER A 249 21.19 -8.84 15.43
N PHE A 250 21.75 -9.75 14.62
CA PHE A 250 23.16 -9.75 14.24
C PHE A 250 23.48 -8.83 13.05
N GLU A 251 22.46 -8.33 12.35
CA GLU A 251 22.66 -7.36 11.28
C GLU A 251 22.88 -5.97 11.88
N GLY A 252 24.01 -5.35 11.53
CA GLY A 252 24.38 -4.03 12.03
C GLY A 252 23.63 -2.89 11.31
N SER A 253 23.26 -3.11 10.06
CA SER A 253 22.66 -2.12 9.17
C SER A 253 21.15 -2.00 9.40
N ASP A 254 20.61 -0.79 9.30
CA ASP A 254 19.17 -0.56 9.34
C ASP A 254 18.54 -0.76 7.95
N ILE A 255 18.24 -2.01 7.61
CA ILE A 255 17.65 -2.38 6.32
C ILE A 255 16.16 -1.98 6.31
N SER A 256 15.81 -1.01 5.47
CA SER A 256 14.44 -0.54 5.25
C SER A 256 13.51 -1.70 4.85
N GLY A 257 12.36 -1.82 5.53
CA GLY A 257 11.33 -2.84 5.28
C GLY A 257 11.60 -4.20 5.96
N VAL A 258 12.84 -4.47 6.37
CA VAL A 258 13.22 -5.72 7.05
C VAL A 258 13.46 -5.50 8.54
N LEU A 259 14.28 -4.51 8.87
CA LEU A 259 14.64 -4.14 10.25
C LEU A 259 13.95 -2.85 10.69
N VAL A 260 13.72 -1.94 9.73
CA VAL A 260 12.98 -0.70 9.94
C VAL A 260 11.57 -0.89 9.37
N PRO A 261 10.50 -0.79 10.17
CA PRO A 261 9.14 -1.00 9.68
C PRO A 261 8.76 -0.01 8.57
N TRP A 262 7.87 -0.44 7.68
CA TRP A 262 7.18 0.43 6.72
C TRP A 262 5.76 0.74 7.20
N LEU A 263 5.26 1.90 6.78
CA LEU A 263 3.84 2.27 6.82
C LEU A 263 3.17 1.91 5.50
#